data_AF-A0A4Y2GS69-F1
#
_entry.id   AF-A0A4Y2GS69-F1
#
_cell.length_a   1.000
_cell.length_b   1.000
_cell.length_c   1.000
_cell.angle_alpha   90.00
_cell.angle_beta   90.00
_cell.angle_gamma   90.00
#
_symmetry.space_group_name_H-M   'P 1'
#
loop_
_entity.id
_entity.type
_entity.pdbx_description
1 polymer ?
#
loop_
_entity_poly.entity_id
_entity_poly.type
_entity_poly.pdbx_seq_one_letter_code
_entity_poly.pdbx_strand_id
1 'polypeptide(L)'
;MPSSLEKLASNLHESEFKNVQKFYSNEEANLLLKKGVYPYDYMDNFTKFSETDLPPKDKFYSRLNEQNITDADYEHAQNVWSKFCITNICEYTDLYVKSDVLLLADIFENFRDLCMNTYMLDPAWYFTAPGLSWDSMLKMTGVEIELLTDYEMFLFVERGIRGGISQCSHRYSIENNSYLPNYDKSRASNYILYLDANNLYGWAMNEPLPLKNFKWLHDVENFNVLNIPDENDAGYILEVDLNYPSTLHDNHSDLPLALEMKNPPNCREKATINYLV
;
A
#
# COMPACT_ATOMS: atom_id res chain seq x y z
N MET A 1 4.80 5.45 5.02
CA MET A 1 3.41 5.33 5.52
C MET A 1 2.48 5.92 4.47
N PRO A 2 1.62 5.14 3.80
CA PRO A 2 0.81 5.64 2.67
C PRO A 2 -0.51 6.32 3.10
N SER A 3 -0.65 6.72 4.38
CA SER A 3 -1.85 7.38 4.89
C SER A 3 -1.63 8.89 5.03
N SER A 4 -2.71 9.67 4.97
CA SER A 4 -2.66 11.12 5.19
C SER A 4 -2.20 11.45 6.61
N LEU A 5 -1.57 12.63 6.78
CA LEU A 5 -1.17 13.14 8.09
C LEU A 5 -2.34 13.18 9.08
N GLU A 6 -3.52 13.55 8.60
CA GLU A 6 -4.77 13.56 9.35
C GLU A 6 -5.09 12.19 9.97
N LYS A 7 -5.06 11.13 9.15
CA LYS A 7 -5.36 9.77 9.59
C LYS A 7 -4.31 9.24 10.56
N LEU A 8 -3.05 9.65 10.39
CA LEU A 8 -1.97 9.28 11.30
C LEU A 8 -2.12 10.01 12.64
N ALA A 9 -2.40 11.32 12.62
CA ALA A 9 -2.64 12.11 13.82
C ALA A 9 -3.86 11.61 14.60
N SER A 10 -4.94 11.18 13.93
CA SER A 10 -6.13 10.65 14.60
C SER A 10 -5.90 9.35 15.39
N ASN A 11 -4.77 8.67 15.17
CA ASN A 11 -4.42 7.46 15.93
C ASN A 11 -3.72 7.78 17.26
N LEU A 12 -3.28 9.03 17.47
CA LEU A 12 -2.59 9.44 18.69
C LEU A 12 -3.60 9.99 19.71
N HIS A 13 -3.35 9.72 20.98
CA HIS A 13 -4.01 10.38 22.09
C HIS A 13 -3.46 11.79 22.31
N GLU A 14 -4.27 12.69 22.87
CA GLU A 14 -3.86 14.08 23.14
C GLU A 14 -2.55 14.17 23.94
N SER A 15 -2.29 13.25 24.87
CA SER A 15 -1.05 13.21 25.67
C SER A 15 0.21 12.83 24.89
N GLU A 16 0.07 12.34 23.66
CA GLU A 16 1.18 11.91 22.80
C GLU A 16 1.72 13.05 21.93
N PHE A 17 0.99 14.17 21.81
CA PHE A 17 1.41 15.36 21.07
C PHE A 17 2.37 16.26 21.85
N LYS A 18 3.49 15.68 22.29
CA LYS A 18 4.48 16.33 23.15
C LYS A 18 5.15 17.53 22.47
N ASN A 19 5.36 17.47 21.16
CA ASN A 19 6.03 18.54 20.43
C ASN A 19 5.06 19.69 20.13
N VAL A 20 3.81 19.41 19.75
CA VAL A 20 2.79 20.47 19.61
C VAL A 20 2.57 21.22 20.93
N GLN A 21 2.43 20.50 22.05
CA GLN A 21 2.20 21.09 23.38
C GLN A 21 3.38 21.93 23.92
N LYS A 22 4.59 21.78 23.37
CA LYS A 22 5.73 22.65 23.73
C LYS A 22 5.59 24.07 23.18
N PHE A 23 4.87 24.25 22.07
CA PHE A 23 4.80 25.52 21.35
C PHE A 23 3.45 26.23 21.49
N TYR A 24 2.39 25.50 21.86
CA TYR A 24 1.03 26.02 21.90
C TYR A 24 0.34 25.66 23.22
N SER A 25 -0.55 26.54 23.69
CA SER A 25 -1.43 26.24 24.82
C SER A 25 -2.40 25.10 24.48
N ASN A 26 -3.01 24.46 25.49
CA ASN A 26 -3.94 23.35 25.25
C ASN A 26 -5.11 23.73 24.31
N GLU A 27 -5.64 24.95 24.43
CA GLU A 27 -6.72 25.42 23.55
C GLU A 27 -6.27 25.59 22.09
N GLU A 28 -5.06 26.13 21.90
CA GLU A 28 -4.47 26.31 20.56
C GLU A 28 -4.06 24.98 19.95
N ALA A 29 -3.42 24.11 20.74
CA ALA A 29 -3.01 22.78 20.32
C ALA A 29 -4.20 21.98 19.79
N ASN A 30 -5.34 22.00 20.50
CA ASN A 30 -6.56 21.30 20.08
C ASN A 30 -7.08 21.71 18.69
N LEU A 31 -6.82 22.95 18.26
CA LEU A 31 -7.14 23.38 16.90
C LEU A 31 -6.14 22.83 15.88
N LEU A 32 -4.88 22.64 16.28
CA LEU A 32 -3.79 22.18 15.41
C LEU A 32 -3.60 20.65 15.40
N LEU A 33 -4.30 19.89 16.26
CA LEU A 33 -4.26 18.42 16.26
C LEU A 33 -4.95 17.79 15.03
N LYS A 34 -5.70 18.58 14.27
CA LYS A 34 -6.34 18.18 13.03
C LYS A 34 -5.55 18.73 11.85
N LYS A 35 -5.74 18.11 10.68
CA LYS A 35 -5.11 18.56 9.45
C LYS A 35 -5.47 20.03 9.19
N GLY A 36 -4.44 20.85 8.97
CA GLY A 36 -4.64 22.24 8.59
C GLY A 36 -5.39 22.38 7.27
N VAL A 37 -6.18 23.44 7.15
CA VAL A 37 -6.92 23.77 5.94
C VAL A 37 -6.15 24.84 5.18
N TYR A 38 -5.74 24.54 3.94
CA TYR A 38 -4.86 25.45 3.19
C TYR A 38 -5.28 25.61 1.72
N PRO A 39 -5.28 26.84 1.17
CA PRO A 39 -5.73 27.08 -0.20
C PRO A 39 -4.58 26.86 -1.21
N TYR A 40 -4.19 25.60 -1.43
CA TYR A 40 -2.99 25.26 -2.21
C TYR A 40 -2.97 25.85 -3.62
N ASP A 41 -4.07 25.71 -4.38
CA ASP A 41 -4.17 26.22 -5.76
C ASP A 41 -4.26 27.75 -5.81
N TYR A 42 -4.68 28.39 -4.72
CA TYR A 42 -4.68 29.84 -4.61
C TYR A 42 -3.27 30.38 -4.41
N MET A 43 -2.39 29.67 -3.71
CA MET A 43 -1.04 30.13 -3.39
C MET A 43 -0.06 29.95 -4.55
N ASP A 44 -0.35 30.64 -5.67
CA ASP A 44 0.39 30.55 -6.94
C ASP A 44 1.51 31.60 -7.10
N ASN A 45 1.63 32.57 -6.19
CA ASN A 45 2.67 33.59 -6.23
C ASN A 45 2.94 34.20 -4.84
N PHE A 46 4.15 34.77 -4.67
CA PHE A 46 4.59 35.31 -3.37
C PHE A 46 3.87 36.58 -2.92
N THR A 47 3.22 37.34 -3.81
CA THR A 47 2.52 38.58 -3.41
C THR A 47 1.31 38.29 -2.53
N LYS A 48 0.70 37.11 -2.69
CA LYS A 48 -0.45 36.65 -1.90
C LYS A 48 -0.14 36.49 -0.41
N PHE A 49 1.13 36.28 -0.04
CA PHE A 49 1.53 36.25 1.38
C PHE A 49 1.28 37.58 2.11
N SER A 50 1.23 38.69 1.39
CA SER A 50 0.95 40.02 1.96
C SER A 50 -0.56 40.32 2.09
N GLU A 51 -1.44 39.44 1.61
CA GLU A 51 -2.89 39.61 1.76
C GLU A 51 -3.27 39.49 3.24
N THR A 52 -4.16 40.38 3.68
CA THR A 52 -4.52 40.55 5.10
C THR A 52 -5.81 39.84 5.51
N ASP A 53 -6.49 39.21 4.56
CA ASP A 53 -7.76 38.52 4.77
C ASP A 53 -7.61 37.04 4.41
N LEU A 54 -8.31 36.18 5.15
CA LEU A 54 -8.45 34.78 4.77
C LEU A 54 -9.16 34.71 3.39
N PRO A 55 -8.64 33.94 2.42
CA PRO A 55 -9.25 33.89 1.09
C PRO A 55 -10.69 33.38 1.18
N PRO A 56 -11.58 33.80 0.29
CA PRO A 56 -12.95 33.31 0.29
C PRO A 56 -12.99 31.81 -0.03
N LYS A 57 -14.05 31.13 0.43
CA LYS A 57 -14.19 29.66 0.35
C LYS A 57 -13.97 29.09 -1.05
N ASP A 58 -14.36 29.80 -2.11
CA ASP A 58 -14.17 29.39 -3.50
C ASP A 58 -12.69 29.28 -3.92
N LYS A 59 -11.78 29.92 -3.18
CA LYS A 59 -10.33 29.82 -3.39
C LYS A 59 -9.68 28.59 -2.78
N PHE A 60 -10.42 27.80 -2.01
CA PHE A 60 -9.96 26.53 -1.44
C PHE A 60 -10.26 25.31 -2.32
N TYR A 61 -10.70 25.52 -3.57
CA TYR A 61 -10.89 24.42 -4.52
C TYR A 61 -9.59 23.67 -4.79
N SER A 62 -9.61 22.34 -4.73
CA SER A 62 -8.47 21.47 -5.03
C SER A 62 -8.61 20.89 -6.43
N ARG A 63 -7.72 21.29 -7.34
CA ARG A 63 -7.61 20.72 -8.70
C ARG A 63 -7.16 19.26 -8.68
N LEU A 64 -6.39 18.85 -7.67
CA LEU A 64 -5.90 17.48 -7.53
C LEU A 64 -7.05 16.49 -7.26
N ASN A 65 -8.01 16.90 -6.42
CA ASN A 65 -9.16 16.06 -6.04
C ASN A 65 -10.44 16.46 -6.78
N GLU A 66 -10.38 17.49 -7.62
CA GLU A 66 -11.51 18.13 -8.31
C GLU A 66 -12.69 18.50 -7.39
N GLN A 67 -12.40 18.91 -6.16
CA GLN A 67 -13.40 19.09 -5.11
C GLN A 67 -13.29 20.46 -4.41
N ASN A 68 -14.45 20.99 -4.02
CA ASN A 68 -14.54 22.13 -3.11
C ASN A 68 -14.35 21.67 -1.67
N ILE A 69 -13.87 22.59 -0.83
CA ILE A 69 -13.82 22.40 0.60
C ILE A 69 -15.22 22.34 1.23
N THR A 70 -15.37 21.61 2.34
CA THR A 70 -16.61 21.57 3.10
C THR A 70 -16.85 22.87 3.86
N ASP A 71 -18.09 23.13 4.29
CA ASP A 71 -18.39 24.29 5.17
C ASP A 71 -17.67 24.16 6.51
N ALA A 72 -17.65 22.95 7.10
CA ALA A 72 -17.00 22.70 8.38
C ALA A 72 -15.49 22.97 8.36
N ASP A 73 -14.79 22.59 7.29
CA ASP A 73 -13.35 22.84 7.16
C ASP A 73 -13.07 24.34 6.96
N TYR A 74 -13.92 25.06 6.22
CA TYR A 74 -13.76 26.50 6.06
C TYR A 74 -14.04 27.27 7.36
N GLU A 75 -15.08 26.89 8.12
CA GLU A 75 -15.33 27.42 9.47
C GLU A 75 -14.15 27.15 10.40
N HIS A 76 -13.51 25.99 10.29
CA HIS A 76 -12.29 25.68 11.04
C HIS A 76 -11.14 26.62 10.66
N ALA A 77 -10.90 26.87 9.37
CA ALA A 77 -9.89 27.83 8.92
C ALA A 77 -10.14 29.25 9.46
N GLN A 78 -11.40 29.70 9.48
CA GLN A 78 -11.79 30.98 10.06
C GLN A 78 -11.53 31.04 11.57
N ASN A 79 -11.82 29.95 12.28
CA ASN A 79 -11.54 29.84 13.72
C ASN A 79 -10.03 29.89 14.01
N VAL A 80 -9.21 29.17 13.24
CA VAL A 80 -7.74 29.23 13.34
C VAL A 80 -7.25 30.65 13.07
N TRP A 81 -7.72 31.29 11.99
CA TRP A 81 -7.36 32.68 11.65
C TRP A 81 -7.65 33.64 12.81
N SER A 82 -8.83 33.54 13.41
CA SER A 82 -9.24 34.40 14.52
C SER A 82 -8.50 34.09 15.82
N LYS A 83 -8.39 32.81 16.22
CA LYS A 83 -7.79 32.40 17.49
C LYS A 83 -6.31 32.76 17.58
N PHE A 84 -5.57 32.57 16.48
CA PHE A 84 -4.15 32.89 16.40
C PHE A 84 -3.87 34.37 16.04
N CYS A 85 -4.91 35.20 15.94
CA CYS A 85 -4.80 36.63 15.63
C CYS A 85 -3.99 36.91 14.36
N ILE A 86 -4.22 36.09 13.33
CA ILE A 86 -3.46 36.12 12.09
C ILE A 86 -3.79 37.39 11.31
N THR A 87 -2.75 38.11 10.89
CA THR A 87 -2.89 39.41 10.23
C THR A 87 -2.67 39.34 8.73
N ASN A 88 -2.04 38.26 8.25
CA ASN A 88 -1.74 38.05 6.84
C ASN A 88 -1.54 36.57 6.49
N ILE A 89 -1.56 36.26 5.19
CA ILE A 89 -1.41 34.90 4.69
C ILE A 89 -0.02 34.30 4.95
N CYS A 90 1.03 35.11 5.07
CA CYS A 90 2.35 34.63 5.47
C CYS A 90 2.30 33.97 6.85
N GLU A 91 1.72 34.64 7.83
CA GLU A 91 1.55 34.12 9.19
C GLU A 91 0.67 32.85 9.22
N TYR A 92 -0.40 32.82 8.42
CA TYR A 92 -1.22 31.61 8.25
C TYR A 92 -0.43 30.42 7.70
N THR A 93 0.44 30.70 6.72
CA THR A 93 1.29 29.68 6.10
C THR A 93 2.36 29.18 7.07
N ASP A 94 3.01 30.08 7.80
CA ASP A 94 4.00 29.72 8.81
C ASP A 94 3.37 28.85 9.89
N LEU A 95 2.17 29.19 10.36
CA LEU A 95 1.43 28.37 11.32
C LEU A 95 1.11 26.99 10.72
N TYR A 96 0.55 26.94 9.52
CA TYR A 96 0.18 25.70 8.82
C TYR A 96 1.38 24.76 8.63
N VAL A 97 2.50 25.28 8.13
CA VAL A 97 3.72 24.47 7.91
C VAL A 97 4.31 24.01 9.23
N LYS A 98 4.34 24.90 10.24
CA LYS A 98 4.85 24.55 11.57
C LYS A 98 3.98 23.50 12.24
N SER A 99 2.65 23.57 12.12
CA SER A 99 1.76 22.52 12.65
C SER A 99 2.00 21.19 11.97
N ASP A 100 2.13 21.15 10.64
CA ASP A 100 2.39 19.91 9.90
C ASP A 100 3.71 19.25 10.34
N VAL A 101 4.77 20.05 10.53
CA VAL A 101 6.07 19.55 11.01
C VAL A 101 6.00 19.01 12.43
N LEU A 102 5.31 19.72 13.33
CA LEU A 102 5.18 19.29 14.74
C LEU A 102 4.34 18.02 14.86
N LEU A 103 3.22 17.92 14.12
CA LEU A 103 2.40 16.72 14.06
C LEU A 103 3.20 15.53 13.53
N LEU A 104 3.94 15.72 12.44
CA LEU A 104 4.77 14.66 11.88
C LEU A 104 5.85 14.20 12.86
N ALA A 105 6.46 15.14 13.59
CA ALA A 105 7.43 14.80 14.63
C ALA A 105 6.80 13.98 15.76
N ASP A 106 5.62 14.36 16.25
CA ASP A 106 4.90 13.58 17.28
C ASP A 106 4.50 12.19 16.79
N ILE A 107 3.98 12.07 15.57
CA ILE A 107 3.65 10.79 14.93
C ILE A 107 4.90 9.91 14.80
N PHE A 108 6.03 10.48 14.35
CA PHE A 108 7.23 9.71 14.14
C PHE A 108 7.90 9.29 15.45
N GLU A 109 7.93 10.15 16.46
CA GLU A 109 8.42 9.78 17.80
C GLU A 109 7.55 8.69 18.44
N ASN A 110 6.22 8.76 18.29
CA ASN A 110 5.33 7.67 18.72
C ASN A 110 5.62 6.35 17.98
N PHE A 111 5.82 6.42 16.66
CA PHE A 111 6.22 5.26 15.86
C PHE A 111 7.57 4.68 16.31
N ARG A 112 8.54 5.54 16.66
CA ARG A 112 9.83 5.11 17.24
C ARG A 112 9.64 4.40 18.56
N ASP A 113 8.87 4.97 19.48
CA ASP A 113 8.55 4.36 20.78
C ASP A 113 7.89 2.99 20.58
N LEU A 114 6.91 2.88 19.68
CA LEU A 114 6.24 1.63 19.34
C LEU A 114 7.20 0.58 18.79
N CYS A 115 8.04 0.94 17.81
CA CYS A 115 9.02 0.04 17.21
C CYS A 115 10.09 -0.41 18.22
N MET A 116 10.55 0.50 19.07
CA MET A 116 11.48 0.17 20.14
C MET A 116 10.85 -0.79 21.14
N ASN A 117 9.61 -0.57 21.57
CA ASN A 117 8.93 -1.45 22.51
C ASN A 117 8.61 -2.83 21.91
N THR A 118 8.30 -2.89 20.61
CA THR A 118 7.84 -4.13 19.95
C THR A 118 9.01 -4.95 19.39
N TYR A 119 9.92 -4.30 18.69
CA TYR A 119 11.00 -4.96 17.93
C TYR A 119 12.37 -4.72 18.52
N MET A 120 12.50 -3.79 19.49
CA MET A 120 13.79 -3.32 20.01
C MET A 120 14.70 -2.81 18.88
N LEU A 121 14.08 -2.22 17.85
CA LEU A 121 14.73 -1.63 16.67
C LEU A 121 14.19 -0.21 16.50
N ASP A 122 15.09 0.75 16.34
CA ASP A 122 14.70 2.14 16.13
C ASP A 122 14.55 2.41 14.62
N PRO A 123 13.35 2.79 14.16
CA PRO A 123 13.07 2.99 12.73
C PRO A 123 13.91 4.13 12.12
N ALA A 124 14.50 5.01 12.93
CA ALA A 124 15.40 6.06 12.45
C ALA A 124 16.73 5.52 11.86
N TRP A 125 17.08 4.25 12.11
CA TRP A 125 18.26 3.59 11.53
C TRP A 125 18.00 2.95 10.18
N TYR A 126 16.78 3.04 9.67
CA TYR A 126 16.35 2.39 8.45
C TYR A 126 15.99 3.44 7.39
N PHE A 127 16.43 3.20 6.16
CA PHE A 127 16.04 4.05 5.02
C PHE A 127 14.56 3.91 4.68
N THR A 128 13.98 2.73 4.88
CA THR A 128 12.60 2.43 4.48
C THR A 128 11.92 1.47 5.46
N ALA A 129 10.59 1.52 5.50
CA ALA A 129 9.79 0.61 6.34
C ALA A 129 9.98 -0.89 5.99
N PRO A 130 10.11 -1.31 4.71
CA PRO A 130 10.44 -2.70 4.39
C PRO A 130 11.77 -3.18 4.98
N GLY A 131 12.80 -2.32 5.03
CA GLY A 131 14.07 -2.66 5.67
C GLY A 131 13.92 -2.90 7.17
N LEU A 132 13.16 -2.04 7.86
CA LEU A 132 12.80 -2.25 9.27
C LEU A 132 12.03 -3.56 9.45
N SER A 133 11.01 -3.81 8.63
CA SER A 133 10.20 -5.03 8.71
C SER A 133 11.02 -6.29 8.48
N TRP A 134 11.97 -6.25 7.55
CA TRP A 134 12.88 -7.37 7.26
C TRP A 134 13.75 -7.71 8.47
N ASP A 135 14.43 -6.73 9.05
CA ASP A 135 15.26 -6.94 10.24
C ASP A 135 14.43 -7.32 11.46
N SER A 136 13.23 -6.75 11.60
CA SER A 136 12.29 -7.12 12.66
C SER A 136 11.92 -8.60 12.54
N MET A 137 11.61 -9.07 11.32
CA MET A 137 11.30 -10.48 11.03
C MET A 137 12.49 -11.38 11.37
N LEU A 138 13.70 -11.06 10.92
CA LEU A 138 14.90 -11.85 11.22
C LEU A 138 15.17 -11.93 12.72
N LYS A 139 15.07 -10.80 13.43
CA LYS A 139 15.31 -10.72 14.87
C LYS A 139 14.27 -11.47 15.69
N MET A 140 13.00 -11.38 15.32
CA MET A 140 11.91 -12.02 16.06
C MET A 140 11.88 -13.54 15.85
N THR A 141 12.15 -13.99 14.63
CA THR A 141 12.08 -15.41 14.28
C THR A 141 13.38 -16.16 14.54
N GLY A 142 14.53 -15.45 14.50
CA GLY A 142 15.85 -16.06 14.54
C GLY A 142 16.16 -16.92 13.32
N VAL A 143 15.39 -16.77 12.23
CA VAL A 143 15.59 -17.55 11.01
C VAL A 143 16.89 -17.16 10.32
N GLU A 144 17.61 -18.17 9.82
CA GLU A 144 18.80 -17.98 8.98
C GLU A 144 18.41 -18.26 7.54
N ILE A 145 18.49 -17.23 6.70
CA ILE A 145 18.20 -17.30 5.26
C ILE A 145 19.53 -17.29 4.51
N GLU A 146 19.80 -18.35 3.75
CA GLU A 146 20.98 -18.45 2.91
C GLU A 146 20.85 -17.53 1.70
N LEU A 147 21.94 -16.82 1.37
CA LEU A 147 22.02 -16.04 0.15
C LEU A 147 22.40 -16.94 -1.03
N LEU A 148 21.70 -16.78 -2.14
CA LEU A 148 22.13 -17.36 -3.41
C LEU A 148 23.44 -16.69 -3.85
N THR A 149 24.53 -17.46 -3.80
CA THR A 149 25.87 -16.99 -4.19
C THR A 149 26.28 -17.46 -5.58
N ASP A 150 25.62 -18.50 -6.10
CA ASP A 150 25.75 -18.96 -7.48
C ASP A 150 24.95 -18.04 -8.42
N TYR A 151 25.64 -17.45 -9.39
CA TYR A 151 25.05 -16.50 -10.35
C TYR A 151 23.96 -17.14 -11.22
N GLU A 152 24.15 -18.38 -11.65
CA GLU A 152 23.18 -19.08 -12.48
C GLU A 152 21.95 -19.47 -11.67
N MET A 153 22.10 -19.87 -10.40
CA MET A 153 20.95 -20.10 -9.50
C MET A 153 20.15 -18.82 -9.29
N PHE A 154 20.84 -17.70 -9.07
CA PHE A 154 20.19 -16.40 -8.92
C PHE A 154 19.37 -16.06 -10.16
N LEU A 155 19.95 -16.13 -11.36
CA LEU A 155 19.25 -15.85 -12.61
C LEU A 155 18.11 -16.84 -12.87
N PHE A 156 18.26 -18.10 -12.48
CA PHE A 156 17.22 -19.11 -12.59
C PHE A 156 16.00 -18.77 -11.72
N VAL A 157 16.23 -18.45 -10.45
CA VAL A 157 15.16 -18.05 -9.52
C VAL A 157 14.54 -16.73 -9.95
N GLU A 158 15.35 -15.73 -10.30
CA GLU A 158 14.87 -14.41 -10.75
C GLU A 158 13.95 -14.52 -11.98
N ARG A 159 14.33 -15.35 -12.97
CA ARG A 159 13.48 -15.64 -14.14
C ARG A 159 12.18 -16.35 -13.78
N GLY A 160 12.14 -17.07 -12.66
CA GLY A 160 10.96 -17.76 -12.13
C GLY A 160 10.00 -16.87 -11.35
N ILE A 161 10.45 -15.71 -10.86
CA ILE A 161 9.59 -14.80 -10.06
C ILE A 161 8.41 -14.30 -10.91
N ARG A 162 7.20 -14.38 -10.35
CA ARG A 162 5.96 -13.84 -10.93
C ARG A 162 5.31 -12.91 -9.93
N GLY A 163 4.68 -11.85 -10.43
CA GLY A 163 3.85 -10.96 -9.63
C GLY A 163 2.45 -11.53 -9.38
N GLY A 164 1.58 -10.71 -8.79
CA GLY A 164 0.17 -11.06 -8.61
C GLY A 164 -0.53 -11.33 -9.95
N ILE A 165 -1.47 -12.27 -9.93
CA ILE A 165 -2.30 -12.59 -11.10
C ILE A 165 -3.28 -11.43 -11.32
N SER A 166 -3.26 -10.85 -12.52
CA SER A 166 -4.25 -9.88 -12.97
C SER A 166 -5.00 -10.45 -14.16
N GLN A 167 -6.30 -10.69 -14.00
CA GLN A 167 -7.16 -11.21 -15.07
C GLN A 167 -7.87 -10.08 -15.82
N CYS A 168 -8.15 -10.32 -17.10
CA CYS A 168 -9.04 -9.51 -17.91
C CYS A 168 -10.50 -9.95 -17.69
N SER A 169 -11.17 -9.34 -16.73
CA SER A 169 -12.59 -9.59 -16.48
C SER A 169 -13.49 -8.69 -17.32
N HIS A 170 -14.78 -9.05 -17.43
CA HIS A 170 -15.78 -8.14 -17.99
C HIS A 170 -15.82 -6.84 -17.17
N ARG A 171 -15.52 -5.71 -17.82
CA ARG A 171 -15.36 -4.39 -17.18
C ARG A 171 -16.59 -3.93 -16.40
N TYR A 172 -17.77 -4.41 -16.75
CA TYR A 172 -19.02 -4.02 -16.11
C TYR A 172 -20.00 -5.19 -16.06
N SER A 173 -20.52 -5.45 -14.87
CA SER A 173 -21.62 -6.37 -14.64
C SER A 173 -22.59 -5.71 -13.66
N ILE A 174 -23.88 -5.95 -13.83
CA ILE A 174 -24.93 -5.54 -12.91
C ILE A 174 -25.62 -6.82 -12.44
N GLU A 175 -25.76 -6.99 -11.14
CA GLU A 175 -26.58 -8.08 -10.62
C GLU A 175 -28.08 -7.86 -10.88
N ASN A 176 -28.79 -8.96 -11.09
CA ASN A 176 -30.21 -9.08 -11.31
C ASN A 176 -30.67 -10.24 -10.43
N ASN A 177 -30.76 -9.99 -9.12
CA ASN A 177 -31.24 -11.00 -8.18
C ASN A 177 -32.52 -10.53 -7.48
N SER A 178 -33.31 -11.49 -7.01
CA SER A 178 -34.65 -11.27 -6.46
C SER A 178 -34.69 -10.47 -5.15
N TYR A 179 -33.53 -10.20 -4.53
CA TYR A 179 -33.45 -9.45 -3.28
C TYR A 179 -33.27 -7.95 -3.52
N LEU A 180 -33.07 -7.50 -4.76
CA LEU A 180 -32.86 -6.10 -5.10
C LEU A 180 -34.14 -5.38 -5.52
N PRO A 181 -34.29 -4.07 -5.20
CA PRO A 181 -35.46 -3.28 -5.57
C PRO A 181 -35.71 -3.18 -7.09
N ASN A 182 -34.65 -3.31 -7.90
CA ASN A 182 -34.67 -3.19 -9.36
C ASN A 182 -34.63 -4.56 -10.07
N TYR A 183 -35.03 -5.64 -9.41
CA TYR A 183 -35.05 -6.98 -10.00
C TYR A 183 -35.98 -7.07 -11.22
N ASP A 184 -35.43 -7.55 -12.34
CA ASP A 184 -36.15 -7.77 -13.58
C ASP A 184 -36.39 -9.27 -13.81
N LYS A 185 -37.66 -9.69 -13.69
CA LYS A 185 -38.10 -11.08 -13.91
C LYS A 185 -37.93 -11.57 -15.36
N SER A 186 -37.76 -10.67 -16.32
CA SER A 186 -37.56 -11.01 -17.73
C SER A 186 -36.12 -11.39 -18.06
N ARG A 187 -35.17 -11.06 -17.17
CA ARG A 187 -33.74 -11.36 -17.33
C ARG A 187 -33.35 -12.54 -16.45
N ALA A 188 -32.33 -13.28 -16.88
CA ALA A 188 -31.74 -14.35 -16.07
C ALA A 188 -31.24 -13.80 -14.74
N SER A 189 -31.41 -14.55 -13.66
CA SER A 189 -30.89 -14.15 -12.36
C SER A 189 -29.38 -14.32 -12.30
N ASN A 190 -28.67 -13.33 -11.76
CA ASN A 190 -27.23 -13.41 -11.49
C ASN A 190 -26.90 -12.70 -10.17
N TYR A 191 -25.77 -13.10 -9.59
CA TYR A 191 -25.26 -12.60 -8.32
C TYR A 191 -23.81 -12.18 -8.51
N ILE A 192 -23.40 -11.11 -7.86
CA ILE A 192 -21.99 -10.70 -7.78
C ILE A 192 -21.52 -10.99 -6.36
N LEU A 193 -20.40 -11.69 -6.25
CA LEU A 193 -19.74 -11.98 -4.99
C LEU A 193 -18.39 -11.28 -4.98
N TYR A 194 -18.13 -10.51 -3.93
CA TYR A 194 -16.84 -9.89 -3.69
C TYR A 194 -16.11 -10.67 -2.60
N LEU A 195 -14.99 -11.31 -2.97
CA LEU A 195 -14.11 -12.02 -2.06
C LEU A 195 -12.76 -11.33 -2.06
N ASP A 196 -12.21 -11.09 -0.87
CA ASP A 196 -10.87 -10.59 -0.68
C ASP A 196 -10.17 -11.42 0.39
N ALA A 197 -8.94 -11.85 0.10
CA ALA A 197 -8.16 -12.66 1.02
C ALA A 197 -7.42 -11.76 2.02
N ASN A 198 -7.82 -11.84 3.30
CA ASN A 198 -7.16 -11.11 4.38
C ASN A 198 -5.68 -11.53 4.49
N ASN A 199 -4.76 -10.60 4.21
CA ASN A 199 -3.32 -10.81 4.32
C ASN A 199 -2.79 -12.03 3.53
N LEU A 200 -3.16 -12.13 2.24
CA LEU A 200 -2.80 -13.25 1.36
C LEU A 200 -1.31 -13.63 1.42
N TYR A 201 -0.40 -12.66 1.28
CA TYR A 201 1.04 -12.92 1.33
C TYR A 201 1.50 -13.33 2.73
N GLY A 202 0.95 -12.72 3.78
CA GLY A 202 1.27 -13.13 5.15
C GLY A 202 0.82 -14.55 5.45
N TRP A 203 -0.32 -14.99 4.91
CA TRP A 203 -0.75 -16.39 4.98
C TRP A 203 0.25 -17.30 4.24
N ALA A 204 0.59 -16.97 2.99
CA ALA A 204 1.55 -17.75 2.19
C ALA A 204 2.96 -17.82 2.84
N MET A 205 3.35 -16.79 3.59
CA MET A 205 4.62 -16.78 4.34
C MET A 205 4.64 -17.70 5.56
N ASN A 206 3.50 -18.26 5.98
CA ASN A 206 3.44 -19.29 7.03
C ASN A 206 3.55 -20.71 6.48
N GLU A 207 3.51 -20.88 5.16
CA GLU A 207 3.72 -22.16 4.50
C GLU A 207 5.22 -22.49 4.42
N PRO A 208 5.61 -23.75 4.14
CA PRO A 208 7.01 -24.12 3.94
C PRO A 208 7.69 -23.27 2.85
N LEU A 209 8.76 -22.55 3.21
CA LEU A 209 9.52 -21.69 2.30
C LEU A 209 10.97 -22.20 2.13
N PRO A 210 11.59 -21.97 0.95
CA PRO A 210 13.00 -22.31 0.74
C PRO A 210 13.91 -21.32 1.49
N LEU A 211 14.58 -21.80 2.54
CA LEU A 211 15.43 -20.96 3.40
C LEU A 211 16.94 -21.15 3.18
N LYS A 212 17.38 -22.39 2.90
CA LYS A 212 18.81 -22.74 2.84
C LYS A 212 19.07 -24.08 2.14
N ASN A 213 20.35 -24.39 1.99
CA ASN A 213 20.92 -25.56 1.31
C ASN A 213 20.64 -25.60 -0.19
N PHE A 214 20.72 -24.45 -0.87
CA PHE A 214 20.47 -24.36 -2.30
C PHE A 214 21.54 -25.13 -3.08
N LYS A 215 21.11 -26.09 -3.91
CA LYS A 215 22.00 -26.95 -4.69
C LYS A 215 21.38 -27.27 -6.04
N TRP A 216 22.22 -27.36 -7.06
CA TRP A 216 21.83 -27.93 -8.33
C TRP A 216 21.61 -29.43 -8.19
N LEU A 217 20.55 -29.93 -8.82
CA LEU A 217 20.32 -31.35 -8.96
C LEU A 217 21.21 -31.89 -10.09
N HIS A 218 22.02 -32.91 -9.83
CA HIS A 218 22.96 -33.46 -10.82
C HIS A 218 22.35 -34.53 -11.74
N ASP A 219 21.36 -35.29 -11.28
CA ASP A 219 20.71 -36.37 -12.02
C ASP A 219 19.26 -36.01 -12.37
N VAL A 220 19.12 -34.98 -13.20
CA VAL A 220 17.80 -34.44 -13.60
C VAL A 220 17.05 -35.43 -14.50
N GLU A 221 17.77 -36.22 -15.32
CA GLU A 221 17.15 -37.16 -16.27
C GLU A 221 16.37 -38.29 -15.59
N ASN A 222 16.84 -38.74 -14.42
CA ASN A 222 16.15 -39.78 -13.63
C ASN A 222 15.25 -39.21 -12.54
N PHE A 223 15.14 -37.89 -12.43
CA PHE A 223 14.34 -37.23 -11.42
C PHE A 223 12.86 -37.20 -11.82
N ASN A 224 12.01 -37.77 -10.97
CA ASN A 224 10.56 -37.72 -11.15
C ASN A 224 9.90 -37.01 -9.98
N VAL A 225 9.54 -35.73 -10.18
CA VAL A 225 8.86 -34.89 -9.19
C VAL A 225 7.53 -35.48 -8.73
N LEU A 226 6.84 -36.24 -9.59
CA LEU A 226 5.54 -36.84 -9.27
C LEU A 226 5.63 -37.96 -8.21
N ASN A 227 6.84 -38.45 -7.94
CA ASN A 227 7.07 -39.44 -6.88
C ASN A 227 7.37 -38.80 -5.52
N ILE A 228 7.43 -37.46 -5.46
CA ILE A 228 7.76 -36.72 -4.25
C ILE A 228 6.46 -36.36 -3.53
N PRO A 229 6.34 -36.61 -2.21
CA PRO A 229 5.20 -36.14 -1.44
C PRO A 229 5.09 -34.61 -1.44
N ASP A 230 3.87 -34.10 -1.39
CA ASP A 230 3.61 -32.66 -1.29
C ASP A 230 4.27 -32.05 -0.04
N GLU A 231 4.24 -32.79 1.08
CA GLU A 231 4.90 -32.45 2.33
C GLU A 231 6.27 -33.10 2.39
N ASN A 232 7.32 -32.32 2.14
CA ASN A 232 8.71 -32.79 2.17
C ASN A 232 9.64 -31.73 2.75
N ASP A 233 10.69 -32.16 3.44
CA ASP A 233 11.72 -31.28 4.00
C ASP A 233 12.54 -30.56 2.91
N ALA A 234 12.59 -31.14 1.71
CA ALA A 234 13.28 -30.57 0.55
C ALA A 234 12.28 -30.08 -0.50
N GLY A 235 12.39 -28.79 -0.86
CA GLY A 235 11.69 -28.20 -1.99
C GLY A 235 12.47 -28.28 -3.30
N TYR A 236 11.76 -28.22 -4.42
CA TYR A 236 12.35 -28.28 -5.77
C TYR A 236 11.83 -27.13 -6.63
N ILE A 237 12.74 -26.47 -7.34
CA ILE A 237 12.40 -25.47 -8.36
C ILE A 237 12.86 -26.06 -9.70
N LEU A 238 11.92 -26.24 -10.63
CA LEU A 238 12.15 -26.97 -11.87
C LEU A 238 11.83 -26.08 -13.07
N GLU A 239 12.68 -26.16 -14.09
CA GLU A 239 12.38 -25.70 -15.44
C GLU A 239 12.00 -26.94 -16.25
N VAL A 240 10.80 -26.93 -16.84
CA VAL A 240 10.18 -28.11 -17.43
C VAL A 240 9.49 -27.75 -18.74
N ASP A 241 9.45 -28.70 -19.66
CA ASP A 241 8.55 -28.68 -20.79
C ASP A 241 7.19 -29.26 -20.38
N LEU A 242 6.12 -28.52 -20.61
CA LEU A 242 4.76 -28.93 -20.27
C LEU A 242 3.94 -29.16 -21.54
N ASN A 243 3.24 -30.29 -21.59
CA ASN A 243 2.15 -30.48 -22.53
C ASN A 243 0.85 -30.02 -21.87
N TYR A 244 0.20 -28.99 -22.43
CA TYR A 244 -1.04 -28.45 -21.92
C TYR A 244 -2.20 -28.69 -22.90
N PRO A 245 -3.01 -29.77 -22.71
CA PRO A 245 -4.05 -30.16 -23.66
C PRO A 245 -5.07 -29.06 -23.92
N SER A 246 -5.41 -28.84 -25.19
CA SER A 246 -6.41 -27.85 -25.61
C SER A 246 -7.79 -28.04 -24.99
N THR A 247 -8.13 -29.28 -24.62
CA THR A 247 -9.38 -29.61 -23.92
C THR A 247 -9.50 -28.96 -22.53
N LEU A 248 -8.41 -28.46 -21.95
CA LEU A 248 -8.38 -27.80 -20.65
C LEU A 248 -8.37 -26.27 -20.73
N HIS A 249 -8.17 -25.71 -21.92
CA HIS A 249 -7.97 -24.26 -22.11
C HIS A 249 -9.20 -23.46 -21.67
N ASP A 250 -10.39 -23.86 -22.09
CA ASP A 250 -11.63 -23.16 -21.71
C ASP A 250 -11.90 -23.24 -20.20
N ASN A 251 -11.65 -24.42 -19.59
CA ASN A 251 -11.88 -24.64 -18.16
C ASN A 251 -10.92 -23.86 -17.26
N HIS A 252 -9.72 -23.55 -17.75
CA HIS A 252 -8.70 -22.82 -17.01
C HIS A 252 -8.56 -21.38 -17.50
N SER A 253 -9.48 -20.90 -18.35
CA SER A 253 -9.41 -19.56 -18.96
C SER A 253 -9.38 -18.45 -17.91
N ASP A 254 -10.07 -18.64 -16.79
CA ASP A 254 -10.02 -17.73 -15.65
C ASP A 254 -8.64 -17.79 -14.96
N LEU A 255 -8.14 -18.97 -14.59
CA LEU A 255 -6.87 -19.17 -13.91
C LEU A 255 -5.93 -20.11 -14.69
N PRO A 256 -5.23 -19.60 -15.72
CA PRO A 256 -4.34 -20.44 -16.50
C PRO A 256 -3.13 -20.88 -15.67
N LEU A 257 -2.71 -22.12 -15.89
CA LEU A 257 -1.53 -22.71 -15.21
C LEU A 257 -0.23 -22.30 -15.91
N ALA A 258 0.90 -22.40 -15.22
CA ALA A 258 2.25 -22.23 -15.80
C ALA A 258 2.43 -20.92 -16.60
N LEU A 259 2.07 -19.78 -16.01
CA LEU A 259 2.15 -18.48 -16.66
C LEU A 259 3.61 -18.07 -16.95
N GLU A 260 3.83 -17.49 -18.12
CA GLU A 260 5.14 -17.01 -18.56
C GLU A 260 5.19 -15.48 -18.61
N MET A 261 6.35 -14.91 -18.32
CA MET A 261 6.54 -13.47 -18.45
C MET A 261 6.96 -13.12 -19.88
N LYS A 262 6.00 -12.71 -20.71
CA LYS A 262 6.19 -12.42 -22.13
C LYS A 262 5.55 -11.07 -22.51
N ASN A 263 5.94 -10.53 -23.66
CA ASN A 263 5.25 -9.36 -24.21
C ASN A 263 3.95 -9.83 -24.91
N PRO A 264 2.77 -9.31 -24.51
CA PRO A 264 1.54 -9.52 -25.27
C PRO A 264 1.68 -8.94 -26.70
N PRO A 265 0.86 -9.38 -27.69
CA PRO A 265 0.95 -8.87 -29.03
C PRO A 265 0.57 -7.39 -29.01
N ASN A 266 1.36 -6.53 -29.65
CA ASN A 266 1.18 -5.08 -29.68
C ASN A 266 1.39 -4.36 -28.32
N CYS A 267 1.93 -5.02 -27.31
CA CYS A 267 2.31 -4.41 -26.03
C CYS A 267 3.83 -4.18 -25.95
N ARG A 268 4.24 -3.08 -25.32
CA ARG A 268 5.66 -2.75 -25.08
C ARG A 268 6.18 -3.28 -23.75
N GLU A 269 5.28 -3.59 -22.83
CA GLU A 269 5.59 -4.06 -21.47
C GLU A 269 5.35 -5.57 -21.37
N LYS A 270 6.20 -6.23 -20.57
CA LYS A 270 6.03 -7.64 -20.23
C LYS A 270 4.83 -7.78 -19.31
N ALA A 271 4.03 -8.80 -19.55
CA ALA A 271 2.95 -9.21 -18.67
C ALA A 271 3.09 -10.71 -18.38
N THR A 272 2.58 -11.12 -17.23
CA THR A 272 2.42 -12.54 -16.91
C THR A 272 1.25 -13.06 -17.73
N ILE A 273 1.55 -13.82 -18.79
CA ILE A 273 0.57 -14.31 -19.75
C ILE A 273 0.78 -15.79 -20.00
N ASN A 274 -0.30 -16.49 -20.28
CA ASN A 274 -0.24 -17.80 -20.92
C ASN A 274 -0.90 -17.66 -22.29
N TYR A 275 -0.12 -17.82 -23.36
CA TYR A 275 -0.69 -18.04 -24.67
C TYR A 275 -1.08 -19.50 -24.76
N LEU A 276 -2.36 -19.75 -24.53
CA LEU A 276 -3.00 -20.99 -24.91
C LEU A 276 -2.97 -21.03 -26.45
N VAL A 277 -1.98 -21.73 -27.02
CA VAL A 277 -1.93 -22.10 -28.44
C VAL A 277 -2.33 -23.56 -28.57
#